data_AF-A0A947J7J7-F1
#
_entry.id   AF-A0A947J7J7-F1
#
_cell.length_a   1.000
_cell.length_b   1.000
_cell.length_c   1.000
_cell.angle_alpha   90.00
_cell.angle_beta   90.00
_cell.angle_gamma   90.00
#
_symmetry.space_group_name_H-M   'P 1'
#
loop_
_entity.id
_entity.type
_entity.pdbx_description
1 polymer ?
#
loop_
_entity_poly.entity_id
_entity_poly.type
_entity_poly.pdbx_seq_one_letter_code
_entity_poly.pdbx_strand_id
1 'polypeptide(L)'
;MSESKLLNHCQQALDRARKHGADEVEVFGQSSRSITSNAEKNDLQISKSQQETRIGIRAFIGTQVGFASTNDPAKLEAAAADAVTLAKASPGDPHNVLPEPTVGDPIDAMYDPAAASFTTADAVKRTIRMLELAESIDSRIIVGDAQFTAETLDRVLINSAGAEASEQGSLFTYFVLTTARDGEKVSNMDYKFGATRSVAGIDVESITRRSCANAV
;
A
#
# COMPACT_ATOMS: atom_id res chain seq x y z
N MET A 1 2.48 0.97 12.45
CA MET A 1 3.22 0.25 13.51
C MET A 1 4.68 0.36 13.13
N SER A 2 5.62 0.62 14.05
CA SER A 2 7.04 0.70 13.64
C SER A 2 7.56 -0.64 13.15
N GLU A 3 8.57 -0.60 12.28
CA GLU A 3 9.30 -1.77 11.76
C GLU A 3 9.72 -2.74 12.88
N SER A 4 10.37 -2.27 13.94
CA SER A 4 10.82 -3.14 15.04
C SER A 4 9.67 -3.84 15.76
N LYS A 5 8.51 -3.18 15.88
CA LYS A 5 7.32 -3.78 16.49
C LYS A 5 6.67 -4.79 15.54
N LEU A 6 6.70 -4.54 14.23
CA LEU A 6 6.23 -5.49 13.21
C LEU A 6 7.11 -6.74 13.18
N LEU A 7 8.43 -6.58 13.20
CA LEU A 7 9.40 -7.68 13.29
C LEU A 7 9.16 -8.53 14.53
N ASN A 8 8.94 -7.91 15.70
CA ASN A 8 8.64 -8.65 16.91
C ASN A 8 7.37 -9.51 16.79
N HIS A 9 6.29 -8.99 16.18
CA HIS A 9 5.10 -9.78 15.94
C HIS A 9 5.33 -10.92 14.95
N CYS A 10 6.15 -10.70 13.90
CA CYS A 10 6.50 -11.74 12.95
C CYS A 10 7.28 -12.87 13.64
N GLN A 11 8.26 -12.52 14.49
CA GLN A 11 9.01 -13.51 15.27
C GLN A 11 8.11 -14.32 16.20
N GLN A 12 7.18 -13.66 16.88
CA GLN A 12 6.19 -14.35 17.70
C GLN A 12 5.33 -15.32 16.88
N ALA A 13 4.90 -14.91 15.68
CA ALA A 13 4.11 -15.75 14.78
C ALA A 13 4.89 -17.01 14.35
N LEU A 14 6.17 -16.83 14.00
CA LEU A 14 7.08 -17.92 13.64
C LEU A 14 7.24 -18.92 14.78
N ASP A 15 7.54 -18.42 15.99
CA ASP A 15 7.75 -19.24 17.18
C ASP A 15 6.49 -20.03 17.55
N ARG A 16 5.30 -19.42 17.41
CA ARG A 16 4.01 -20.07 17.66
C ARG A 16 3.75 -21.17 16.63
N ALA A 17 3.97 -20.92 15.34
CA ALA A 17 3.79 -21.92 14.30
C ALA A 17 4.72 -23.14 14.52
N ARG A 18 5.98 -22.92 14.90
CA ARG A 18 6.89 -24.00 15.31
C ARG A 18 6.37 -24.79 16.51
N LYS A 19 5.85 -24.12 17.55
CA LYS A 19 5.25 -24.79 18.72
C LYS A 19 4.04 -25.66 18.36
N HIS A 20 3.28 -25.28 17.33
CA HIS A 20 2.15 -26.07 16.81
C HIS A 20 2.58 -27.27 15.93
N GLY A 21 3.87 -27.37 15.60
CA GLY A 21 4.47 -28.51 14.91
C GLY A 21 4.76 -28.26 13.42
N ALA A 22 5.00 -27.02 13.03
CA ALA A 22 5.62 -26.73 11.73
C ALA A 22 7.12 -27.09 11.75
N ASP A 23 7.60 -27.77 10.71
CA ASP A 23 9.02 -28.04 10.49
C ASP A 23 9.73 -26.76 10.03
N GLU A 24 9.12 -26.07 9.07
CA GLU A 24 9.57 -24.80 8.53
C GLU A 24 8.43 -23.77 8.50
N VAL A 25 8.78 -22.49 8.57
CA VAL A 25 7.83 -21.38 8.63
C VAL A 25 8.38 -20.18 7.87
N GLU A 26 7.54 -19.51 7.11
CA GLU A 26 7.78 -18.16 6.60
C GLU A 26 6.68 -17.23 7.11
N VAL A 27 7.07 -16.03 7.51
CA VAL A 27 6.16 -14.99 7.99
C VAL A 27 6.41 -13.71 7.21
N PHE A 28 5.33 -13.14 6.68
CA PHE A 28 5.34 -11.82 6.04
C PHE A 28 4.44 -10.86 6.82
N GLY A 29 5.03 -9.79 7.33
CA GLY A 29 4.33 -8.69 8.00
C GLY A 29 4.31 -7.45 7.13
N GLN A 30 3.18 -6.74 7.12
CA GLN A 30 3.08 -5.40 6.55
C GLN A 30 2.30 -4.49 7.51
N SER A 31 2.82 -3.29 7.79
CA SER A 31 2.03 -2.18 8.33
C SER A 31 1.98 -1.07 7.29
N SER A 32 0.82 -0.46 7.08
CA SER A 32 0.70 0.69 6.20
C SER A 32 -0.15 1.79 6.83
N ARG A 33 0.12 3.03 6.43
CA ARG A 33 -0.73 4.19 6.66
C ARG A 33 -1.01 4.83 5.32
N SER A 34 -2.29 4.95 4.97
CA SER A 34 -2.77 5.56 3.74
C SER A 34 -3.64 6.77 4.07
N ILE A 35 -3.35 7.90 3.43
CA ILE A 35 -4.13 9.14 3.49
C ILE A 35 -4.68 9.38 2.10
N THR A 36 -5.99 9.57 2.00
CA THR A 36 -6.67 9.77 0.72
C THR A 36 -7.53 11.03 0.80
N SER A 37 -7.47 11.86 -0.23
CA SER A 37 -8.33 13.04 -0.42
C SER A 37 -8.92 13.02 -1.82
N ASN A 38 -10.25 13.08 -1.92
CA ASN A 38 -10.98 12.96 -3.18
C ASN A 38 -11.69 14.27 -3.52
N ALA A 39 -11.94 14.49 -4.80
CA ALA A 39 -12.88 15.49 -5.29
C ALA A 39 -13.73 14.91 -6.42
N GLU A 40 -15.00 15.31 -6.49
CA GLU A 40 -15.94 14.91 -7.54
C GLU A 40 -16.76 16.14 -7.93
N LYS A 41 -17.01 16.35 -9.22
CA LYS A 41 -17.83 17.46 -9.74
C LYS A 41 -17.41 18.83 -9.17
N ASN A 42 -16.12 19.12 -9.22
CA ASN A 42 -15.50 20.35 -8.70
C ASN A 42 -15.60 20.57 -7.19
N ASP A 43 -16.05 19.58 -6.40
CA ASP A 43 -16.18 19.72 -4.96
C ASP A 43 -15.32 18.71 -4.21
N LEU A 44 -14.70 19.17 -3.13
CA LEU A 44 -13.86 18.36 -2.26
C LEU A 44 -14.76 17.38 -1.50
N GLN A 45 -14.42 16.10 -1.61
CA GLN A 45 -15.11 15.02 -0.92
C GLN A 45 -14.38 14.62 0.37
N ILE A 46 -14.86 13.55 1.00
CA ILE A 46 -14.31 13.02 2.25
C ILE A 46 -12.82 12.71 2.09
N SER A 47 -12.03 13.17 3.05
CA SER A 47 -10.64 12.77 3.21
C SER A 47 -10.51 11.81 4.39
N LYS A 48 -9.73 10.74 4.24
CA LYS A 48 -9.59 9.67 5.23
C LYS A 48 -8.11 9.34 5.50
N SER A 49 -7.83 8.89 6.72
CA SER A 49 -6.56 8.29 7.09
C SER A 49 -6.86 6.88 7.62
N GLN A 50 -6.24 5.87 7.01
CA GLN A 50 -6.35 4.48 7.41
C GLN A 50 -4.99 3.96 7.83
N GLN A 51 -4.96 3.16 8.88
CA GLN A 51 -3.80 2.39 9.26
C GLN A 51 -4.17 0.91 9.27
N GLU A 52 -3.35 0.08 8.64
CA GLU A 52 -3.53 -1.35 8.60
C GLU A 52 -2.25 -2.06 9.08
N THR A 53 -2.41 -3.23 9.67
CA THR A 53 -1.32 -4.18 9.91
C THR A 53 -1.84 -5.55 9.51
N ARG A 54 -1.03 -6.34 8.80
CA ARG A 54 -1.36 -7.69 8.38
C ARG A 54 -0.13 -8.57 8.53
N ILE A 55 -0.33 -9.80 9.02
CA ILE A 55 0.70 -10.81 9.18
C ILE A 55 0.20 -12.09 8.54
N GLY A 56 0.92 -12.59 7.55
CA GLY A 56 0.72 -13.89 6.92
C GLY A 56 1.74 -14.89 7.42
N ILE A 57 1.29 -16.13 7.65
CA ILE A 57 2.09 -17.23 8.17
C ILE A 57 1.94 -18.39 7.20
N ARG A 58 3.05 -18.84 6.62
CA ARG A 58 3.13 -20.04 5.80
C ARG A 58 3.89 -21.11 6.58
N ALA A 59 3.23 -22.22 6.91
CA ALA A 59 3.79 -23.32 7.67
C ALA A 59 4.01 -24.55 6.78
N PHE A 60 5.10 -25.26 7.02
CA PHE A 60 5.50 -26.46 6.29
C PHE A 60 5.56 -27.65 7.25
N ILE A 61 5.06 -28.81 6.80
CA ILE A 61 5.20 -30.11 7.48
C ILE A 61 5.64 -31.14 6.45
N GLY A 62 6.92 -31.46 6.45
CA GLY A 62 7.59 -32.08 5.31
C GLY A 62 7.35 -31.27 4.04
N THR A 63 6.68 -31.88 3.07
CA THR A 63 6.35 -31.26 1.77
C THR A 63 4.94 -30.64 1.71
N GLN A 64 4.19 -30.69 2.81
CA GLN A 64 2.83 -30.15 2.91
C GLN A 64 2.87 -28.70 3.41
N VAL A 65 2.04 -27.83 2.83
CA VAL A 65 2.03 -26.39 3.13
C VAL A 65 0.64 -25.93 3.52
N GLY A 66 0.57 -25.07 4.53
CA GLY A 66 -0.63 -24.34 4.90
C GLY A 66 -0.33 -22.86 5.11
N PHE A 67 -1.34 -22.03 4.88
CA PHE A 67 -1.23 -20.58 5.02
C PHE A 67 -2.43 -20.03 5.79
N ALA A 68 -2.16 -19.11 6.70
CA ALA A 68 -3.17 -18.30 7.36
C ALA A 68 -2.66 -16.87 7.54
N SER A 69 -3.58 -15.93 7.78
CA SER A 69 -3.21 -14.54 8.03
C SER A 69 -4.15 -13.88 9.02
N THR A 70 -3.67 -12.80 9.65
CA THR A 70 -4.45 -11.98 10.58
C THR A 70 -4.10 -10.51 10.41
N ASN A 71 -5.07 -9.63 10.64
CA ASN A 71 -4.85 -8.20 10.82
C ASN A 71 -4.89 -7.76 12.29
N ASP A 72 -5.07 -8.72 13.21
CA ASP A 72 -5.12 -8.51 14.64
C ASP A 72 -3.96 -9.27 15.32
N PRO A 73 -2.95 -8.56 15.86
CA PRO A 73 -1.83 -9.18 16.58
C PRO A 73 -2.25 -10.06 17.76
N ALA A 74 -3.42 -9.83 18.37
CA ALA A 74 -3.92 -10.68 19.44
C ALA A 74 -4.31 -12.10 18.95
N LYS A 75 -4.59 -12.24 17.64
CA LYS A 75 -4.98 -13.51 17.01
C LYS A 75 -3.82 -14.27 16.36
N LEU A 76 -2.57 -13.86 16.61
CA LEU A 76 -1.39 -14.55 16.07
C LEU A 76 -1.32 -16.03 16.46
N GLU A 77 -1.78 -16.38 17.66
CA GLU A 77 -1.82 -17.78 18.12
C GLU A 77 -2.77 -18.62 17.24
N ALA A 78 -3.98 -18.12 17.04
CA ALA A 78 -4.98 -18.79 16.21
C ALA A 78 -4.51 -18.90 14.76
N ALA A 79 -3.99 -17.82 14.17
CA ALA A 79 -3.48 -17.84 12.81
C ALA A 79 -2.32 -18.84 12.64
N ALA A 80 -1.40 -18.94 13.61
CA ALA A 80 -0.32 -19.92 13.56
C ALA A 80 -0.86 -21.36 13.62
N ALA A 81 -1.80 -21.64 14.53
CA ALA A 81 -2.45 -22.95 14.62
C ALA A 81 -3.22 -23.32 13.35
N ASP A 82 -3.92 -22.36 12.74
CA ASP A 82 -4.66 -22.55 11.50
C ASP A 82 -3.72 -22.87 10.33
N ALA A 83 -2.61 -22.13 10.18
CA ALA A 83 -1.62 -22.40 9.13
C ALA A 83 -1.08 -23.84 9.23
N VAL A 84 -0.75 -24.29 10.44
CA VAL A 84 -0.27 -25.66 10.69
C VAL A 84 -1.37 -26.70 10.44
N THR A 85 -2.60 -26.43 10.85
CA THR A 85 -3.75 -27.33 10.62
C THR A 85 -4.00 -27.51 9.12
N LEU A 86 -3.96 -26.42 8.35
CA LEU A 86 -4.07 -26.45 6.90
C LEU A 86 -2.91 -27.20 6.25
N ALA A 87 -1.69 -27.07 6.77
CA ALA A 87 -0.55 -27.84 6.28
C ALA A 87 -0.78 -29.35 6.46
N LYS A 88 -1.24 -29.80 7.62
CA LYS A 88 -1.55 -31.23 7.90
C LYS A 88 -2.63 -31.81 6.99
N ALA A 89 -3.52 -30.97 6.47
CA ALA A 89 -4.64 -31.38 5.63
C ALA A 89 -4.34 -31.28 4.11
N SER A 90 -3.18 -30.72 3.75
CA SER A 90 -2.82 -30.45 2.35
C SER A 90 -2.00 -31.59 1.76
N PRO A 91 -2.17 -31.92 0.46
CA PRO A 91 -1.27 -32.86 -0.20
C PRO A 91 0.17 -32.33 -0.21
N GLY A 92 1.14 -33.21 -0.07
CA GLY A 92 2.55 -32.85 -0.14
C GLY A 92 3.02 -32.61 -1.58
N ASP A 93 3.87 -31.61 -1.79
CA ASP A 93 4.58 -31.35 -3.05
C ASP A 93 6.09 -31.22 -2.77
N PRO A 94 6.96 -32.07 -3.36
CA PRO A 94 8.41 -31.98 -3.18
C PRO A 94 9.04 -30.62 -3.51
N HIS A 95 8.36 -29.75 -4.27
CA HIS A 95 8.84 -28.41 -4.61
C HIS A 95 8.47 -27.35 -3.55
N ASN A 96 7.70 -27.72 -2.53
CA ASN A 96 7.42 -26.86 -1.38
C ASN A 96 8.62 -26.85 -0.44
N VAL A 97 9.58 -26.00 -0.76
CA VAL A 97 10.79 -25.79 0.03
C VAL A 97 10.99 -24.30 0.30
N LEU A 98 11.62 -23.96 1.42
CA LEU A 98 12.11 -22.61 1.63
C LEU A 98 13.33 -22.36 0.72
N PRO A 99 13.49 -21.12 0.21
CA PRO A 99 14.71 -20.74 -0.47
C PRO A 99 15.88 -20.69 0.53
N GLU A 100 17.09 -20.93 0.04
CA GLU A 100 18.31 -20.64 0.79
C GLU A 100 18.34 -19.15 1.18
N PRO A 101 18.77 -18.79 2.40
CA PRO A 101 18.82 -17.41 2.83
C PRO A 101 19.74 -16.58 1.93
N THR A 102 19.16 -15.61 1.24
CA THR A 102 19.90 -14.59 0.48
C THR A 102 19.62 -13.22 1.04
N VAL A 103 20.70 -12.44 1.20
CA VAL A 103 20.60 -11.02 1.50
C VAL A 103 20.37 -10.29 0.18
N GLY A 104 19.23 -9.63 0.04
CA GLY A 104 18.97 -8.73 -1.08
C GLY A 104 19.69 -7.39 -0.87
N ASP A 105 20.12 -6.78 -1.96
CA ASP A 105 20.67 -5.42 -1.90
C ASP A 105 19.55 -4.42 -1.56
N PRO A 106 19.80 -3.47 -0.64
CA PRO A 106 18.83 -2.42 -0.36
C PRO A 106 18.58 -1.58 -1.61
N ILE A 107 17.31 -1.28 -1.88
CA ILE A 107 16.92 -0.37 -2.96
C ILE A 107 16.89 1.04 -2.38
N ASP A 108 17.77 1.89 -2.91
CA ASP A 108 17.82 3.30 -2.53
C ASP A 108 16.51 4.04 -2.84
N ALA A 109 16.23 5.08 -2.05
CA ALA A 109 15.10 6.00 -2.25
C ALA A 109 13.70 5.34 -2.26
N MET A 110 13.53 4.20 -1.60
CA MET A 110 12.22 3.58 -1.41
C MET A 110 11.31 4.34 -0.43
N TYR A 111 11.92 5.06 0.52
CA TYR A 111 11.26 5.86 1.54
C TYR A 111 11.81 7.28 1.60
N ASP A 112 10.92 8.25 1.62
CA ASP A 112 11.21 9.66 1.89
C ASP A 112 10.89 9.97 3.36
N PRO A 113 11.87 10.36 4.20
CA PRO A 113 11.63 10.75 5.58
C PRO A 113 10.57 11.83 5.77
N ALA A 114 10.38 12.73 4.80
CA ALA A 114 9.34 13.76 4.85
C ALA A 114 7.92 13.16 4.83
N ALA A 115 7.75 11.93 4.33
CA ALA A 115 6.48 11.23 4.30
C ALA A 115 5.91 10.96 5.70
N ALA A 116 6.76 10.79 6.73
CA ALA A 116 6.32 10.61 8.11
C ALA A 116 5.47 11.79 8.61
N SER A 117 5.84 13.01 8.21
CA SER A 117 5.14 14.25 8.58
C SER A 117 3.96 14.59 7.67
N PHE A 118 3.70 13.81 6.61
CA PHE A 118 2.61 14.11 5.67
C PHE A 118 1.24 13.92 6.34
N THR A 119 0.37 14.91 6.19
CA THR A 119 -0.93 14.96 6.88
C THR A 119 -2.11 14.89 5.92
N THR A 120 -3.30 14.64 6.47
CA THR A 120 -4.56 14.77 5.72
C THR A 120 -4.74 16.18 5.16
N ALA A 121 -4.31 17.22 5.89
CA ALA A 121 -4.38 18.59 5.41
C ALA A 121 -3.48 18.81 4.19
N ASP A 122 -2.32 18.15 4.12
CA ASP A 122 -1.44 18.25 2.95
C ASP A 122 -2.05 17.56 1.73
N ALA A 123 -2.65 16.37 1.91
CA ALA A 123 -3.41 15.70 0.84
C ALA A 123 -4.57 16.58 0.33
N VAL A 124 -5.35 17.17 1.24
CA VAL A 124 -6.45 18.10 0.89
C VAL A 124 -5.93 19.30 0.11
N LYS A 125 -4.82 19.92 0.53
CA LYS A 125 -4.21 21.04 -0.22
C LYS A 125 -3.84 20.64 -1.65
N ARG A 126 -3.36 19.41 -1.86
CA ARG A 126 -3.02 18.91 -3.21
C ARG A 126 -4.27 18.69 -4.06
N THR A 127 -5.34 18.16 -3.49
CA THR A 127 -6.61 17.99 -4.19
C THR A 127 -7.26 19.34 -4.54
N ILE A 128 -7.33 20.28 -3.58
CA ILE A 128 -7.81 21.65 -3.82
C ILE A 128 -7.01 22.32 -4.93
N ARG A 129 -5.68 22.16 -4.93
CA ARG A 129 -4.83 22.73 -5.97
C ARG A 129 -5.18 22.24 -7.37
N MET A 130 -5.56 20.98 -7.53
CA MET A 130 -6.03 20.45 -8.82
C MET A 130 -7.35 21.11 -9.26
N LEU A 131 -8.28 21.34 -8.33
CA LEU A 131 -9.56 22.00 -8.60
C LEU A 131 -9.38 23.47 -9.01
N GLU A 132 -8.69 24.24 -8.18
CA GLU A 132 -8.42 25.67 -8.44
C GLU A 132 -7.69 25.87 -9.78
N LEU A 133 -6.75 24.99 -10.08
CA LEU A 133 -6.00 25.05 -11.33
C LEU A 133 -6.89 24.75 -12.53
N ALA A 134 -7.74 23.72 -12.47
CA ALA A 134 -8.69 23.41 -13.54
C ALA A 134 -9.66 24.58 -13.80
N GLU A 135 -10.23 25.16 -12.74
CA GLU A 135 -11.12 26.32 -12.82
C GLU A 135 -10.42 27.55 -13.43
N SER A 136 -9.14 27.76 -13.09
CA SER A 136 -8.37 28.90 -13.63
C SER A 136 -7.99 28.77 -15.11
N ILE A 137 -8.01 27.56 -15.67
CA ILE A 137 -7.61 27.31 -17.06
C ILE A 137 -8.74 27.63 -18.03
N ASP A 138 -9.95 27.11 -17.78
CA ASP A 138 -11.14 27.36 -18.61
C ASP A 138 -12.39 27.09 -17.77
N SER A 139 -13.32 28.05 -17.72
CA SER A 139 -14.55 27.94 -16.92
C SER A 139 -15.51 26.85 -17.40
N ARG A 140 -15.30 26.29 -18.59
CA ARG A 140 -16.04 25.15 -19.12
C ARG A 140 -15.58 23.82 -18.54
N ILE A 141 -14.41 23.78 -17.90
CA ILE A 141 -13.85 22.54 -17.36
C ILE A 141 -14.63 22.08 -16.13
N ILE A 142 -14.93 20.79 -16.12
CA ILE A 142 -15.51 20.06 -15.00
C ILE A 142 -14.50 18.97 -14.62
N VAL A 143 -14.00 19.03 -13.39
CA VAL A 143 -13.28 17.93 -12.75
C VAL A 143 -14.31 16.90 -12.32
N GLY A 144 -14.43 15.85 -13.13
CA GLY A 144 -15.37 14.76 -12.87
C GLY A 144 -14.94 13.94 -11.66
N ASP A 145 -13.66 13.62 -11.56
CA ASP A 145 -13.05 12.88 -10.45
C ASP A 145 -11.58 13.31 -10.29
N ALA A 146 -11.11 13.39 -9.05
CA ALA A 146 -9.71 13.62 -8.73
C ALA A 146 -9.38 13.00 -7.38
N GLN A 147 -8.17 12.49 -7.23
CA GLN A 147 -7.71 11.91 -5.98
C GLN A 147 -6.24 12.20 -5.76
N PHE A 148 -5.89 12.44 -4.50
CA PHE A 148 -4.54 12.37 -3.99
C PHE A 148 -4.44 11.29 -2.92
N THR A 149 -3.45 10.41 -3.02
CA THR A 149 -3.17 9.36 -2.04
C THR A 149 -1.70 9.44 -1.61
N ALA A 150 -1.46 9.47 -0.30
CA ALA A 150 -0.15 9.29 0.30
C ALA A 150 -0.13 7.98 1.08
N GLU A 151 0.81 7.10 0.79
CA GLU A 151 1.01 5.83 1.46
C GLU A 151 2.41 5.75 2.06
N THR A 152 2.47 5.27 3.29
CA THR A 152 3.71 4.83 3.94
C THR A 152 3.52 3.38 4.37
N LEU A 153 4.56 2.56 4.22
CA LEU A 153 4.51 1.16 4.57
C LEU A 153 5.83 0.69 5.19
N ASP A 154 5.70 -0.27 6.09
CA ASP A 154 6.76 -1.08 6.68
C ASP A 154 6.48 -2.54 6.32
N ARG A 155 7.47 -3.26 5.82
CA ARG A 155 7.39 -4.69 5.51
C ARG A 155 8.50 -5.45 6.21
N VAL A 156 8.17 -6.67 6.62
CA VAL A 156 9.11 -7.62 7.19
C VAL A 156 8.84 -8.99 6.60
N LEU A 157 9.90 -9.68 6.18
CA LEU A 157 9.88 -11.09 5.82
C LEU A 157 10.89 -11.81 6.70
N ILE A 158 10.44 -12.86 7.39
CA ILE A 158 11.34 -13.77 8.10
C ILE A 158 10.99 -15.22 7.78
N ASN A 159 11.97 -16.12 7.82
CA ASN A 159 11.71 -17.55 7.74
C ASN A 159 12.60 -18.38 8.66
N SER A 160 12.24 -19.65 8.85
CA SER A 160 12.95 -20.60 9.70
C SER A 160 14.33 -21.01 9.19
N ALA A 161 14.62 -20.78 7.90
CA ALA A 161 15.92 -21.03 7.28
C ALA A 161 16.93 -19.91 7.59
N GLY A 162 16.48 -18.77 8.15
CA GLY A 162 17.33 -17.65 8.54
C GLY A 162 17.28 -16.45 7.60
N ALA A 163 16.32 -16.42 6.66
CA ALA A 163 16.05 -15.19 5.92
C ALA A 163 15.39 -14.16 6.85
N GLU A 164 15.91 -12.93 6.82
CA GLU A 164 15.36 -11.76 7.48
C GLU A 164 15.54 -10.57 6.55
N ALA A 165 14.44 -9.91 6.19
CA ALA A 165 14.46 -8.72 5.35
C ALA A 165 13.38 -7.74 5.82
N SER A 166 13.71 -6.46 5.77
CA SER A 166 12.76 -5.38 6.04
C SER A 166 12.85 -4.29 4.97
N GLU A 167 11.73 -3.62 4.75
CA GLU A 167 11.62 -2.53 3.78
C GLU A 167 10.69 -1.44 4.34
N GLN A 168 11.14 -0.19 4.22
CA GLN A 168 10.28 0.98 4.38
C GLN A 168 9.96 1.56 3.00
N GLY A 169 8.73 2.01 2.81
CA GLY A 169 8.27 2.56 1.55
C GLY A 169 7.41 3.80 1.74
N SER A 170 7.58 4.77 0.85
CA SER A 170 6.61 5.85 0.64
C SER A 170 6.19 5.90 -0.81
N LEU A 171 4.91 6.18 -1.06
CA LEU A 171 4.35 6.36 -2.38
C LEU A 171 3.25 7.42 -2.34
N PHE A 172 3.37 8.42 -3.20
CA PHE A 172 2.36 9.44 -3.44
C PHE A 172 1.83 9.22 -4.84
N THR A 173 0.52 9.00 -4.96
CA THR A 173 -0.17 8.87 -6.25
C THR A 173 -1.27 9.90 -6.34
N TYR A 174 -1.54 10.35 -7.55
CA TYR A 174 -2.58 11.33 -7.79
C TYR A 174 -3.08 11.24 -9.22
N PHE A 175 -4.35 11.53 -9.40
CA PHE A 175 -4.96 11.59 -10.72
C PHE A 175 -6.03 12.67 -10.79
N VAL A 176 -6.37 13.03 -12.02
CA VAL A 176 -7.48 13.93 -12.36
C VAL A 176 -8.15 13.45 -13.63
N LEU A 177 -9.47 13.58 -13.66
CA LEU A 177 -10.34 13.30 -14.79
C LEU A 177 -11.13 14.56 -15.12
N THR A 178 -10.89 15.15 -16.28
CA THR A 178 -11.57 16.39 -16.70
C THR A 178 -12.38 16.18 -17.97
N THR A 179 -13.48 16.93 -18.08
CA THR A 179 -14.25 17.14 -19.31
C THR A 179 -14.55 18.63 -19.44
N ALA A 180 -14.92 19.11 -20.62
CA ALA A 180 -15.37 20.48 -20.84
C ALA A 180 -16.82 20.51 -21.31
N ARG A 181 -17.59 21.49 -20.84
CA ARG A 181 -18.98 21.73 -21.25
C ARG A 181 -19.15 23.12 -21.83
N ASP A 182 -19.64 23.17 -23.08
CA ASP A 182 -20.00 24.40 -23.78
C ASP A 182 -21.48 24.30 -24.22
N GLY A 183 -22.38 24.82 -23.39
CA GLY A 183 -23.82 24.62 -23.52
C GLY A 183 -24.18 23.13 -23.47
N GLU A 184 -24.78 22.61 -24.53
CA GLU A 184 -25.16 21.19 -24.67
C GLU A 184 -23.99 20.29 -25.11
N LYS A 185 -22.86 20.87 -25.55
CA LYS A 185 -21.71 20.09 -26.00
C LYS A 185 -20.85 19.72 -24.80
N VAL A 186 -20.59 18.42 -24.65
CA VAL A 186 -19.68 17.87 -23.65
C VAL A 186 -18.55 17.16 -24.39
N SER A 187 -17.30 17.51 -24.06
CA SER A 187 -16.13 16.87 -24.65
C SER A 187 -15.89 15.49 -24.05
N ASN A 188 -15.03 14.70 -24.69
CA ASN A 188 -14.56 13.45 -24.09
C ASN A 188 -13.80 13.72 -22.80
N MET A 189 -13.86 12.76 -21.88
CA MET A 189 -13.09 12.84 -20.64
C MET A 189 -11.62 12.57 -20.94
N ASP A 190 -10.73 13.32 -20.31
CA ASP A 190 -9.29 13.05 -20.31
C ASP A 190 -8.83 12.72 -18.89
N TYR A 191 -8.04 11.65 -18.77
CA TYR A 191 -7.46 11.18 -17.51
C TYR A 191 -5.94 11.40 -17.52
N LYS A 192 -5.40 11.89 -16.41
CA LYS A 192 -3.95 11.93 -16.17
C LYS A 192 -3.62 11.45 -14.77
N PHE A 193 -2.48 10.79 -14.65
CA PHE A 193 -1.96 10.18 -13.43
C PHE A 193 -0.51 10.60 -13.20
N GLY A 194 -0.13 10.74 -11.94
CA GLY A 194 1.23 10.95 -11.48
C GLY A 194 1.54 10.14 -10.23
N ALA A 195 2.81 9.78 -10.08
CA ALA A 195 3.30 9.06 -8.91
C ALA A 195 4.74 9.45 -8.59
N THR A 196 5.10 9.43 -7.31
CA THR A 196 6.45 9.69 -6.80
C THR A 196 6.64 9.00 -5.47
N ARG A 197 7.88 8.66 -5.12
CA ARG A 197 8.24 8.20 -3.76
C ARG A 197 8.60 9.34 -2.81
N SER A 198 8.88 10.53 -3.34
CA SER A 198 9.27 11.70 -2.56
C SER A 198 8.18 12.77 -2.49
N VAL A 199 8.03 13.38 -1.32
CA VAL A 199 7.18 14.56 -1.07
C VAL A 199 7.57 15.72 -1.98
N ALA A 200 8.87 15.93 -2.21
CA ALA A 200 9.37 16.99 -3.08
C ALA A 200 9.04 16.73 -4.57
N GLY A 201 8.82 15.47 -4.96
CA GLY A 201 8.47 15.09 -6.32
C GLY A 201 6.97 15.15 -6.64
N ILE A 202 6.13 15.63 -5.71
CA ILE A 202 4.67 15.72 -5.94
C ILE A 202 4.39 16.86 -6.92
N ASP A 203 3.86 16.54 -8.11
CA ASP A 203 3.50 17.49 -9.15
C ASP A 203 2.08 17.26 -9.66
N VAL A 204 1.11 17.67 -8.84
CA VAL A 204 -0.31 17.63 -9.21
C VAL A 204 -0.65 18.60 -10.33
N GLU A 205 0.10 19.69 -10.50
CA GLU A 205 -0.21 20.72 -11.49
C GLU A 205 0.03 20.23 -12.92
N SER A 206 1.12 19.53 -13.16
CA SER A 206 1.47 19.02 -14.49
C SER A 206 0.42 18.06 -15.05
N ILE A 207 -0.13 17.17 -14.22
CA ILE A 207 -1.20 16.26 -14.66
C ILE A 207 -2.50 17.04 -14.93
N THR A 208 -2.84 18.03 -14.10
CA THR A 208 -4.03 18.86 -14.26
C THR A 208 -3.99 19.69 -15.52
N ARG A 209 -2.87 20.39 -15.80
CA ARG A 209 -2.72 21.18 -17.02
C ARG A 209 -2.90 20.32 -18.28
N ARG A 210 -2.28 19.14 -18.31
CA ARG A 210 -2.40 18.21 -19.45
C ARG A 210 -3.82 17.68 -19.61
N SER A 211 -4.49 17.36 -18.50
CA SER A 211 -5.87 16.86 -18.54
C SER A 211 -6.84 17.92 -19.05
N CYS A 212 -6.74 19.14 -18.50
CA CYS A 212 -7.53 20.30 -18.91
C CYS A 212 -7.31 20.65 -20.39
N ALA A 213 -6.06 20.71 -20.85
CA ALA A 213 -5.74 21.05 -22.23
C ALA A 213 -6.31 20.04 -23.26
N ASN A 214 -6.45 18.78 -22.87
CA ASN A 214 -7.04 17.74 -23.71
C ASN A 214 -8.57 17.71 -23.67
N ALA A 215 -9.16 18.23 -22.59
CA ALA A 215 -10.60 18.28 -22.41
C ALA A 215 -11.26 19.44 -23.17
N VAL A 216 -10.51 20.50 -23.50
CA VAL A 216 -11.00 21.71 -24.19
C VAL A 216 -10.98 21.56 -25.71
#